data_AF-A0A3P1VM39-F1
#
_entry.id   AF-A0A3P1VM39-F1
#
_cell.length_a   1.000
_cell.length_b   1.000
_cell.length_c   1.000
_cell.angle_alpha   90.00
_cell.angle_beta   90.00
_cell.angle_gamma   90.00
#
_symmetry.space_group_name_H-M   'P 1'
#
loop_
_entity.id
_entity.type
_entity.pdbx_description
1 polymer ?
#
loop_
_entity_poly.entity_id
_entity_poly.type
_entity_poly.pdbx_seq_one_letter_code
_entity_poly.pdbx_strand_id
1 'polypeptide(L)'
;METINIKFDEKQLEEVVKKVTEKLKKEKDSDTAKEKVSVMYLEFNEANHASEKGKLYFGHAFHTLSKKYASEFYLSSESDLTKASELKSQGWREEVIE
;
A
#
# COMPACT_ATOMS: atom_id res chain seq x y z
N MET A 1 -6.68 -35.16 19.15
CA MET A 1 -6.95 -33.74 18.86
C MET A 1 -8.04 -33.71 17.82
N GLU A 2 -9.21 -33.20 18.17
CA GLU A 2 -10.32 -33.07 17.23
C GLU A 2 -10.20 -31.74 16.50
N THR A 3 -10.10 -31.77 15.18
CA THR A 3 -10.08 -30.59 14.32
C THR A 3 -11.51 -30.21 13.98
N ILE A 4 -11.99 -29.10 14.55
CA ILE A 4 -13.32 -28.56 14.26
C ILE A 4 -13.20 -27.69 13.00
N ASN A 5 -13.80 -28.14 11.89
CA ASN A 5 -13.87 -27.36 10.66
C ASN A 5 -14.94 -26.27 10.78
N ILE A 6 -14.53 -25.08 11.22
CA ILE A 6 -15.39 -23.89 11.25
C ILE A 6 -15.38 -23.28 9.85
N LYS A 7 -16.55 -23.22 9.20
CA LYS A 7 -16.73 -22.47 7.94
C LYS A 7 -17.11 -21.04 8.28
N PHE A 8 -16.31 -20.08 7.80
CA PHE A 8 -16.65 -18.66 7.86
C PHE A 8 -17.32 -18.25 6.56
N ASP A 9 -18.44 -17.53 6.66
CA ASP A 9 -19.04 -16.85 5.51
C ASP A 9 -18.25 -15.56 5.21
N GLU A 10 -18.26 -15.10 3.95
CA GLU A 10 -17.50 -13.92 3.51
C GLU A 10 -17.73 -12.68 4.39
N LYS A 11 -18.98 -12.43 4.78
CA LYS A 11 -19.35 -11.31 5.66
C LYS A 11 -18.70 -11.40 7.04
N GLN A 12 -18.59 -12.61 7.58
CA GLN A 12 -17.95 -12.81 8.89
C GLN A 12 -16.44 -12.61 8.79
N LEU A 13 -15.82 -13.04 7.68
CA LEU A 13 -14.40 -12.83 7.44
C LEU A 13 -14.08 -11.33 7.32
N GLU A 14 -14.90 -10.59 6.57
CA GLU A 14 -14.74 -9.14 6.39
C GLU A 14 -14.88 -8.37 7.71
N GLU A 15 -15.84 -8.75 8.56
CA GLU A 15 -16.04 -8.15 9.88
C GLU A 15 -14.87 -8.44 10.84
N VAL A 16 -14.34 -9.67 10.83
CA VAL A 16 -13.17 -10.06 11.62
C VAL A 16 -11.93 -9.29 11.17
N VAL A 17 -11.70 -9.19 9.86
CA VAL A 17 -10.57 -8.43 9.30
C VAL A 17 -10.66 -6.96 9.70
N LYS A 18 -11.85 -6.35 9.59
CA LYS A 18 -12.07 -4.95 9.99
C LYS A 18 -11.78 -4.72 11.48
N LYS A 19 -12.33 -5.57 12.37
CA LYS A 19 -12.10 -5.49 13.83
C LYS A 19 -10.65 -5.68 14.22
N VAL A 20 -9.93 -6.62 13.59
CA VAL A 20 -8.50 -6.83 13.82
C VAL A 20 -7.71 -5.60 13.37
N THR A 21 -8.04 -5.05 12.20
CA THR A 21 -7.40 -3.83 11.66
C THR A 21 -7.59 -2.63 12.58
N GLU A 22 -8.81 -2.41 13.11
CA GLU A 22 -9.08 -1.33 14.08
C GLU A 22 -8.32 -1.50 15.41
N LYS A 23 -8.22 -2.73 15.93
CA LYS A 23 -7.45 -3.00 17.16
C LYS A 23 -5.96 -2.74 16.99
N LEU A 24 -5.38 -3.19 15.87
CA LEU A 24 -3.98 -2.95 15.54
C LEU A 24 -3.65 -1.46 15.32
N LYS A 25 -4.64 -0.65 14.92
CA LYS A 25 -4.49 0.82 14.85
C LYS A 25 -4.41 1.45 16.25
N LYS A 26 -5.25 1.01 17.20
CA LYS A 26 -5.29 1.57 18.57
C LYS A 26 -4.07 1.24 19.43
N GLU A 27 -3.37 0.14 19.16
CA GLU A 27 -2.14 -0.22 19.90
C GLU A 27 -0.89 0.56 19.47
N LYS A 28 -0.95 1.41 18.43
CA LYS A 28 0.22 2.11 17.88
C LYS A 28 0.46 3.53 18.41
N ASP A 29 -0.30 4.00 19.39
CA ASP A 29 -0.24 5.39 19.87
C ASP A 29 0.89 5.71 20.88
N SER A 30 1.88 4.82 21.09
CA SER A 30 3.03 5.15 21.97
C SER A 30 4.36 4.60 21.49
N ASP A 31 4.98 5.29 20.54
CA ASP A 31 6.42 5.60 20.53
C ASP A 31 6.70 6.45 19.30
N THR A 32 7.80 7.21 19.29
CA THR A 32 8.20 8.08 18.15
C THR A 32 8.64 7.25 16.94
N ALA A 33 7.72 6.45 16.40
CA ALA A 33 7.91 5.67 15.20
C ALA A 33 7.87 6.64 14.02
N LYS A 34 8.98 6.73 13.28
CA LYS A 34 8.95 7.35 11.94
C LYS A 34 7.75 6.79 11.19
N GLU A 35 6.87 7.70 10.79
CA GLU A 35 5.65 7.33 10.11
C GLU A 35 6.02 6.56 8.85
N LYS A 36 5.57 5.30 8.75
CA LYS A 36 5.88 4.48 7.58
C LYS A 36 5.12 5.04 6.40
N VAL A 37 5.86 5.50 5.40
CA VAL A 37 5.33 6.04 4.16
C VAL A 37 5.67 5.11 3.00
N SER A 38 4.85 5.11 1.96
CA SER A 38 5.14 4.41 0.71
C SER A 38 4.96 5.32 -0.50
N VAL A 39 5.50 4.92 -1.63
CA VAL A 39 5.27 5.56 -2.92
C VAL A 39 4.78 4.52 -3.93
N MET A 40 3.91 4.96 -4.82
CA MET A 40 3.40 4.11 -5.90
C MET A 40 4.18 4.36 -7.19
N TYR A 41 4.47 3.31 -7.97
CA TYR A 41 5.15 3.46 -9.26
C TYR A 41 4.68 2.45 -10.32
N LEU A 42 4.83 2.81 -11.59
CA LEU A 42 4.73 1.92 -12.75
C LEU A 42 6.13 1.62 -13.30
N GLU A 43 6.34 0.39 -13.75
CA GLU A 43 7.55 0.03 -14.49
C GLU A 43 7.34 0.28 -15.99
N PHE A 44 8.35 0.82 -16.67
CA PHE A 44 8.36 0.92 -18.12
C PHE A 44 9.70 0.46 -18.67
N ASN A 45 9.70 -0.04 -19.90
CA ASN A 45 10.93 -0.36 -20.62
C ASN A 45 11.41 0.89 -21.34
N GLU A 46 12.69 1.21 -21.21
CA GLU A 46 13.26 2.31 -21.99
C GLU A 46 13.40 1.89 -23.45
N ALA A 47 12.96 2.76 -24.37
CA ALA A 47 12.87 2.42 -25.80
C ALA A 47 14.23 2.00 -26.42
N ASN A 48 15.33 2.53 -25.89
CA ASN A 48 16.68 2.29 -26.41
C ASN A 48 17.48 1.27 -25.59
N HIS A 49 16.97 0.85 -24.43
CA HIS A 49 17.64 -0.05 -23.51
C HIS A 49 16.61 -1.08 -23.02
N ALA A 50 16.32 -2.09 -23.85
CA ALA A 50 15.29 -3.10 -23.57
C ALA A 50 15.53 -3.90 -22.26
N SER A 51 16.75 -3.84 -21.71
CA SER A 51 17.10 -4.42 -20.41
C SER A 51 16.94 -3.49 -19.22
N GLU A 52 16.84 -2.17 -19.43
CA GLU A 52 16.70 -1.18 -18.38
C GLU A 52 15.21 -0.85 -18.16
N LYS A 53 14.76 -1.06 -16.92
CA LYS A 53 13.41 -0.73 -16.48
C LYS A 53 13.43 0.59 -15.74
N GLY A 54 12.73 1.57 -16.29
CA GLY A 54 12.45 2.83 -15.60
C GLY A 54 11.27 2.71 -14.64
N LYS A 55 11.19 3.64 -13.69
CA LYS A 55 10.06 3.80 -12.77
C LYS A 55 9.40 5.15 -13.00
N LEU A 56 8.09 5.15 -13.20
CA LEU A 56 7.25 6.34 -13.19
C LEU A 56 6.49 6.36 -11.87
N TYR A 57 6.84 7.28 -10.97
CA TYR A 57 6.21 7.43 -9.67
C TYR A 57 4.93 8.25 -9.74
N PHE A 58 3.98 7.88 -8.89
CA PHE A 58 2.74 8.60 -8.72
C PHE A 58 3.02 9.95 -8.06
N GLY A 59 2.39 10.99 -8.59
CA GLY A 59 2.49 12.34 -8.05
C GLY A 59 1.12 13.00 -8.12
N HIS A 60 0.82 13.85 -7.14
CA HIS A 60 -0.51 14.39 -6.91
C HIS A 60 -1.04 15.22 -8.09
N ALA A 61 -0.22 16.12 -8.64
CA ALA A 61 -0.57 16.91 -9.81
C ALA A 61 -0.09 16.27 -11.12
N PHE A 62 1.14 15.75 -11.13
CA PHE A 62 1.76 15.09 -12.27
C PHE A 62 2.61 13.92 -11.79
N HIS A 63 2.65 12.84 -12.56
CA HIS A 63 3.57 11.72 -12.33
C HIS A 63 5.03 12.17 -12.57
N THR A 64 5.99 11.49 -11.93
CA THR A 64 7.40 11.91 -11.95
C THR A 64 8.33 10.72 -12.10
N LEU A 65 9.46 10.91 -12.79
CA LEU A 65 10.53 9.91 -12.85
C LEU A 65 11.43 9.93 -11.61
N SER A 66 11.32 10.98 -10.78
CA SER A 66 12.15 11.15 -9.58
C SER A 66 11.36 10.79 -8.33
N LYS A 67 11.83 9.78 -7.60
CA LYS A 67 11.25 9.34 -6.32
C LYS A 67 11.11 10.49 -5.31
N LYS A 68 12.05 11.45 -5.30
CA LYS A 68 12.05 12.61 -4.38
C LYS A 68 10.79 13.48 -4.51
N TYR A 69 10.19 13.52 -5.70
CA TYR A 69 9.00 14.32 -5.96
C TYR A 69 7.73 13.47 -6.06
N ALA A 70 7.82 12.19 -5.71
CA ALA A 70 6.66 11.30 -5.66
C ALA A 70 5.74 11.69 -4.51
N SER A 71 4.45 11.40 -4.66
CA SER A 71 3.51 11.52 -3.56
C SER A 71 3.68 10.38 -2.59
N GLU A 72 3.87 10.74 -1.33
CA GLU A 72 3.94 9.82 -0.20
C GLU A 72 2.52 9.38 0.19
N PHE A 73 2.40 8.10 0.54
CA PHE A 73 1.21 7.48 1.07
C PHE A 73 1.51 7.08 2.51
N TYR A 74 0.79 7.67 3.46
CA TYR A 74 0.97 7.36 4.86
C TYR A 74 0.23 6.07 5.20
N LEU A 75 0.96 5.04 5.69
CA LEU A 75 0.34 3.76 6.05
C LEU A 75 -0.58 3.83 7.28
N SER A 76 -0.58 4.98 7.97
CA SER A 76 -1.49 5.37 9.04
C SER A 76 -2.83 5.91 8.49
N SER A 77 -2.84 6.45 7.27
CA SER A 77 -3.96 7.20 6.68
C SER A 77 -4.91 6.27 5.90
N GLU A 78 -6.18 6.25 6.30
CA GLU A 78 -7.20 5.41 5.63
C GLU A 78 -7.50 5.87 4.20
N SER A 79 -7.44 7.17 3.93
CA SER A 79 -7.60 7.70 2.57
C SER A 79 -6.46 7.23 1.67
N ASP A 80 -5.24 7.21 2.20
CA ASP A 80 -4.05 6.83 1.45
C ASP A 80 -4.05 5.33 1.19
N LEU A 81 -4.44 4.52 2.18
CA LEU A 81 -4.60 3.07 2.01
C LEU A 81 -5.67 2.73 0.96
N THR A 82 -6.78 3.46 0.96
CA THR A 82 -7.84 3.30 -0.04
C THR A 82 -7.33 3.65 -1.43
N LYS A 83 -6.64 4.80 -1.55
CA LYS A 83 -6.10 5.23 -2.84
C LYS A 83 -4.99 4.32 -3.35
N ALA A 84 -4.10 3.86 -2.48
CA ALA A 84 -3.06 2.89 -2.81
C ALA A 84 -3.66 1.56 -3.32
N SER A 85 -4.76 1.10 -2.70
CA SER A 85 -5.47 -0.11 -3.14
C SER A 85 -6.10 0.06 -4.52
N GLU A 86 -6.69 1.22 -4.79
CA GLU A 86 -7.20 1.58 -6.12
C GLU A 86 -6.07 1.56 -7.17
N LEU A 87 -4.93 2.19 -6.87
CA LEU A 87 -3.78 2.23 -7.78
C LEU A 87 -3.19 0.83 -8.02
N LYS A 88 -3.11 -0.03 -7.00
CA LYS A 88 -2.70 -1.43 -7.17
C LYS A 88 -3.59 -2.19 -8.15
N SER A 89 -4.91 -1.96 -8.09
CA SER A 89 -5.84 -2.58 -9.06
C SER A 89 -5.62 -2.10 -10.50
N GLN A 90 -5.00 -0.93 -10.69
CA GLN A 90 -4.62 -0.36 -11.99
C GLN A 90 -3.19 -0.76 -12.42
N GLY A 91 -2.53 -1.66 -11.68
CA GLY A 91 -1.20 -2.18 -12.01
C GLY A 91 -0.03 -1.40 -11.40
N TRP A 92 -0.30 -0.41 -10.55
CA TRP A 92 0.77 0.27 -9.82
C TRP A 92 1.39 -0.64 -8.76
N ARG A 93 2.72 -0.56 -8.62
CA ARG A 93 3.50 -1.21 -7.58
C ARG A 93 3.73 -0.25 -6.43
N GLU A 94 3.94 -0.80 -5.23
CA GLU A 94 4.20 -0.04 -4.02
C GLU A 94 5.65 -0.25 -3.56
N GLU A 95 6.30 0.83 -3.13
CA GLU A 95 7.62 0.80 -2.51
C GLU A 95 7.53 1.51 -1.14
N VAL A 96 7.76 0.78 -0.06
CA VAL A 96 7.78 1.32 1.30
C VAL A 96 9.11 2.04 1.56
N ILE A 97 9.06 3.21 2.19
CA ILE A 97 10.21 4.06 2.53
C ILE A 97 10.34 4.11 4.06
N GLU A 98 11.56 3.96 4.57
CA GLU A 98 11.92 3.99 6.01
C GLU A 98 12.63 5.29 6.42
#